data_AF-A0AAU8VG83-F1
#
_entry.id   AF-A0AAU8VG83-F1
#
_cell.length_a   1.000
_cell.length_b   1.000
_cell.length_c   1.000
_cell.angle_alpha   90.00
_cell.angle_beta   90.00
_cell.angle_gamma   90.00
#
_symmetry.space_group_name_H-M   'P 1'
#
loop_
_entity.id
_entity.type
_entity.pdbx_description
1 polymer ?
#
loop_
_entity_poly.entity_id
_entity_poly.type
_entity_poly.pdbx_seq_one_letter_code
_entity_poly.pdbx_strand_id
1 'polypeptide(L)'
;MDIVQLSPLVLKIWMDEGRAFRLLDVRTDEETAVCSLPNALHIPMNLIPLRQNELPDDVPLVVYCHHGIRSLHTAMYLADAGFENLYNLQGGIDAWAVEVDAEMARY
;
A
#
# COMPACT_ATOMS: atom_id res chain seq x y z
N MET A 1 12.65 10.46 -8.24
CA MET A 1 11.42 10.11 -8.98
C MET A 1 10.27 10.38 -8.04
N ASP A 2 9.25 11.10 -8.49
CA ASP A 2 8.10 11.43 -7.62
C ASP A 2 7.15 10.24 -7.54
N ILE A 3 6.89 9.75 -6.32
CA ILE A 3 5.92 8.67 -6.09
C ILE A 3 4.51 9.26 -6.14
N VAL A 4 3.66 8.70 -7.00
CA VAL A 4 2.27 9.16 -7.16
C VAL A 4 1.51 8.89 -5.85
N GLN A 5 0.87 9.94 -5.32
CA GLN A 5 -0.04 9.81 -4.18
C GLN A 5 -1.43 9.42 -4.69
N LEU A 6 -1.87 8.21 -4.37
CA LEU A 6 -3.18 7.68 -4.76
C LEU A 6 -4.16 7.92 -3.62
N SER A 7 -5.27 8.60 -3.87
CA SER A 7 -6.30 8.79 -2.84
C SER A 7 -7.09 7.50 -2.58
N PRO A 8 -7.65 7.32 -1.36
CA PRO A 8 -8.49 6.17 -1.04
C PRO A 8 -9.65 5.97 -2.02
N LEU A 9 -10.33 7.06 -2.41
CA LEU A 9 -11.45 7.00 -3.37
C LEU A 9 -11.01 6.50 -4.74
N VAL A 10 -9.84 6.92 -5.26
CA VAL A 10 -9.35 6.42 -6.55
C VAL A 10 -8.97 4.94 -6.47
N LEU A 11 -8.34 4.52 -5.37
CA LEU A 11 -8.06 3.10 -5.13
C LEU A 11 -9.36 2.27 -5.08
N LYS A 12 -10.42 2.79 -4.44
CA LYS A 12 -11.74 2.14 -4.42
C LYS A 12 -12.33 2.00 -5.82
N ILE A 13 -12.22 3.03 -6.65
CA ILE A 13 -12.65 2.96 -8.06
C ILE A 13 -11.88 1.84 -8.80
N TRP A 14 -10.55 1.75 -8.62
CA TRP A 14 -9.76 0.68 -9.25
C TRP A 14 -10.21 -0.72 -8.79
N MET A 15 -10.55 -0.87 -7.51
CA MET A 15 -11.10 -2.11 -6.97
C MET A 15 -12.45 -2.47 -7.61
N ASP A 16 -13.36 -1.50 -7.71
CA ASP A 16 -14.71 -1.70 -8.24
C ASP A 16 -14.71 -2.00 -9.74
N GLU A 17 -13.78 -1.41 -10.49
CA GLU A 17 -13.57 -1.67 -11.91
C GLU A 17 -12.83 -2.99 -12.19
N GLY A 18 -12.33 -3.67 -11.16
CA GLY A 18 -11.55 -4.91 -11.31
C GLY A 18 -10.21 -4.67 -12.04
N ARG A 19 -9.64 -3.47 -11.91
CA ARG A 19 -8.34 -3.15 -12.50
C ARG A 19 -7.26 -4.06 -11.90
N ALA A 20 -6.30 -4.48 -12.72
CA ALA A 20 -5.13 -5.21 -12.25
C ALA A 20 -4.16 -4.26 -11.51
N PHE A 21 -3.89 -4.55 -10.23
CA PHE A 21 -2.87 -3.91 -9.39
C PHE A 21 -2.55 -4.82 -8.20
N ARG A 22 -1.48 -4.52 -7.47
CA ARG A 22 -1.14 -5.20 -6.22
C ARG A 22 -1.10 -4.22 -5.05
N LEU A 23 -1.66 -4.63 -3.93
CA LEU A 23 -1.53 -3.94 -2.66
C LEU A 23 -0.34 -4.49 -1.88
N LEU A 24 0.48 -3.61 -1.33
CA LEU A 24 1.57 -3.93 -0.42
C LEU A 24 1.35 -3.23 0.92
N ASP A 25 1.10 -4.03 1.96
CA ASP A 25 1.01 -3.56 3.34
C ASP A 25 2.40 -3.65 4.00
N VAL A 26 2.91 -2.52 4.48
CA VAL A 26 4.25 -2.43 5.09
C VAL A 26 4.21 -2.17 6.60
N ARG A 27 3.03 -2.32 7.22
CA ARG A 27 2.82 -2.19 8.66
C ARG A 27 3.43 -3.36 9.43
N THR A 28 3.30 -3.37 10.76
CA THR A 28 3.72 -4.53 11.56
C THR A 28 2.66 -5.63 11.56
N ASP A 29 3.03 -6.83 12.01
CA ASP A 29 2.10 -7.95 12.13
C ASP A 29 0.93 -7.63 13.07
N GLU A 30 1.20 -6.93 14.19
CA GLU A 30 0.17 -6.51 15.14
C GLU A 30 -0.83 -5.52 14.52
N GLU A 31 -0.34 -4.56 13.74
CA GLU A 31 -1.19 -3.58 13.04
C GLU A 31 -2.10 -4.26 12.00
N THR A 32 -1.56 -5.22 11.23
CA THR A 32 -2.34 -5.95 10.22
C THR A 32 -3.35 -6.93 10.80
N ALA A 33 -3.10 -7.44 12.01
CA ALA A 33 -4.04 -8.28 12.74
C ALA A 33 -5.29 -7.51 13.20
N VAL A 34 -5.22 -6.18 13.34
CA VAL A 34 -6.38 -5.34 13.68
C VAL A 34 -7.28 -5.15 12.47
N CYS A 35 -6.70 -4.74 11.34
CA CYS A 35 -7.41 -4.53 10.08
C CYS A 35 -6.41 -4.57 8.92
N SER A 36 -6.87 -4.90 7.71
CA SER A 36 -6.09 -4.84 6.48
C SER A 36 -6.99 -4.68 5.26
N LEU A 37 -6.42 -4.17 4.16
CA LEU A 37 -7.12 -4.14 2.88
C LEU A 37 -7.16 -5.55 2.27
N PRO A 38 -8.27 -5.93 1.60
CA PRO A 38 -8.41 -7.26 1.01
C PRO A 38 -7.34 -7.51 -0.05
N ASN A 39 -6.83 -8.74 -0.13
CA ASN A 39 -5.82 -9.19 -1.09
C ASN A 39 -4.45 -8.47 -1.01
N ALA A 40 -4.16 -7.77 0.08
CA ALA A 40 -2.86 -7.16 0.30
C ALA A 40 -1.76 -8.23 0.54
N LEU A 41 -0.62 -8.05 -0.14
CA LEU A 41 0.62 -8.73 0.23
C LEU A 41 1.21 -8.01 1.43
N HIS A 42 1.41 -8.73 2.53
CA HIS A 42 1.99 -8.17 3.75
C HIS A 42 3.49 -8.44 3.83
N ILE A 43 4.29 -7.37 3.84
CA ILE A 43 5.73 -7.41 4.07
C ILE A 43 6.09 -6.19 4.94
N PRO A 44 6.36 -6.38 6.25
CA PRO A 44 6.79 -5.29 7.12
C PRO A 44 7.94 -4.48 6.52
N MET A 45 7.90 -3.15 6.66
CA MET A 45 8.85 -2.23 6.02
C MET A 45 10.33 -2.63 6.20
N ASN A 46 10.71 -3.13 7.38
CA ASN A 46 12.07 -3.55 7.69
C ASN A 46 12.53 -4.81 6.95
N LEU A 47 11.59 -5.60 6.41
CA LEU A 47 11.86 -6.81 5.64
C LEU A 47 11.87 -6.58 4.12
N ILE A 48 11.46 -5.39 3.65
CA ILE A 48 11.39 -5.08 2.21
C ILE A 48 12.73 -5.32 1.49
N PRO A 49 13.90 -4.87 1.98
CA PRO A 49 15.16 -5.13 1.29
C PRO A 49 15.49 -6.61 1.08
N LEU A 50 14.99 -7.48 1.96
CA LEU A 50 15.22 -8.92 1.91
C LEU A 50 14.18 -9.66 1.07
N ARG A 51 12.98 -9.09 0.93
CA ARG A 51 11.79 -9.74 0.37
C ARG A 51 11.24 -9.05 -0.88
N GLN A 52 11.91 -8.02 -1.40
CA GLN A 52 11.45 -7.29 -2.59
C GLN A 52 11.29 -8.18 -3.83
N ASN A 53 11.98 -9.31 -3.91
CA ASN A 53 11.83 -10.29 -5.01
C ASN A 53 10.45 -11.00 -5.01
N GLU A 54 9.65 -10.87 -3.96
CA GLU A 54 8.27 -11.37 -3.91
C GLU A 54 7.25 -10.39 -4.53
N LEU A 55 7.68 -9.16 -4.81
CA LEU A 55 6.83 -8.13 -5.36
C LEU A 55 6.67 -8.32 -6.88
N PRO A 56 5.46 -8.17 -7.43
CA PRO A 56 5.26 -8.19 -8.87
C PRO A 56 5.85 -6.93 -9.52
N ASP A 57 6.34 -7.07 -10.74
CA ASP A 57 6.89 -5.99 -11.58
C ASP A 57 6.04 -5.73 -12.84
N ASP A 58 4.97 -6.51 -13.05
CA ASP A 58 4.10 -6.47 -14.24
C ASP A 58 2.81 -5.65 -14.04
N VAL A 59 2.49 -5.26 -12.80
CA VAL A 59 1.28 -4.51 -12.45
C VAL A 59 1.59 -3.34 -11.50
N PRO A 60 0.75 -2.28 -11.47
CA PRO A 60 0.87 -1.20 -10.50
C PRO A 60 0.95 -1.72 -9.06
N LEU A 61 1.92 -1.20 -8.29
CA LEU A 61 2.11 -1.55 -6.89
C LEU A 61 1.69 -0.38 -5.99
N VAL A 62 0.60 -0.57 -5.25
CA VAL A 62 0.05 0.40 -4.30
C VAL A 62 0.53 0.04 -2.91
N VAL A 63 1.46 0.82 -2.39
CA VAL A 63 2.06 0.62 -1.06
C VAL A 63 1.27 1.44 -0.05
N TYR A 64 0.94 0.83 1.09
CA TYR A 64 0.27 1.54 2.18
C TYR A 64 0.82 1.16 3.55
N CYS A 65 0.73 2.09 4.47
CA CYS A 65 0.97 1.87 5.89
C CYS A 65 -0.18 2.48 6.70
N HIS A 66 0.04 2.81 7.98
CA HIS A 66 -0.98 3.47 8.77
C HIS A 66 -1.37 4.84 8.18
N HIS A 67 -0.42 5.76 8.02
CA HIS A 67 -0.67 7.17 7.67
C HIS A 67 -0.02 7.61 6.34
N GLY A 68 0.52 6.68 5.55
CA GLY A 68 1.16 7.00 4.26
C GLY A 68 2.64 7.38 4.32
N ILE A 69 3.25 7.53 5.51
CA ILE A 69 4.67 7.95 5.67
C ILE A 69 5.64 6.79 5.41
N ARG A 70 5.47 5.66 6.14
CA ARG A 70 6.33 4.46 5.96
C ARG A 70 6.23 3.90 4.54
N SER A 71 5.02 3.93 3.96
CA SER A 71 4.78 3.44 2.60
C SER A 71 5.39 4.35 1.54
N LEU A 72 5.41 5.68 1.75
CA LEU A 72 6.13 6.59 0.86
C LEU A 72 7.62 6.28 0.85
N HIS A 73 8.25 6.13 2.02
CA HIS A 73 9.66 5.75 2.10
C HIS A 73 9.94 4.39 1.46
N THR A 74 9.03 3.42 1.63
CA THR A 74 9.16 2.10 1.00
C THR A 74 9.05 2.20 -0.52
N ALA A 75 8.08 2.96 -1.05
CA ALA A 75 7.94 3.18 -2.48
C ALA A 75 9.17 3.90 -3.07
N MET A 76 9.74 4.88 -2.36
CA MET A 76 10.98 5.54 -2.79
C MET A 76 12.17 4.56 -2.83
N TYR A 77 12.28 3.68 -1.84
CA TYR A 77 13.30 2.62 -1.83
C TYR A 77 13.13 1.66 -3.01
N LEU A 78 11.90 1.20 -3.27
CA LEU A 78 11.61 0.31 -4.40
C LEU A 78 11.88 0.99 -5.74
N ALA A 79 11.59 2.28 -5.87
CA ALA A 79 11.91 3.05 -7.08
C ALA A 79 13.43 3.11 -7.32
N ASP A 80 14.24 3.29 -6.28
CA ASP A 80 15.71 3.24 -6.36
C ASP A 80 16.22 1.84 -6.73
N ALA A 81 15.51 0.79 -6.28
CA ALA A 81 15.78 -0.60 -6.65
C ALA A 81 15.30 -0.97 -8.07
N GLY A 82 14.70 -0.03 -8.82
CA GLY A 82 14.30 -0.21 -10.22
C GLY A 82 12.85 -0.63 -10.44
N PHE A 83 12.01 -0.66 -9.40
CA PHE A 83 10.58 -0.88 -9.58
C PHE A 83 9.91 0.33 -10.24
N GLU A 84 8.97 0.05 -11.13
CA GLU A 84 8.15 1.05 -11.81
C GLU A 84 6.68 0.98 -11.33
N ASN A 85 5.85 1.93 -11.76
CA ASN A 85 4.41 1.96 -11.45
C ASN A 85 4.07 1.89 -9.96
N LEU A 86 4.82 2.64 -9.14
CA LEU A 86 4.68 2.71 -7.69
C LEU A 86 3.71 3.82 -7.27
N TYR A 87 2.81 3.47 -6.36
CA TYR A 87 1.83 4.38 -5.78
C TYR A 87 1.90 4.31 -4.25
N ASN A 88 1.80 5.47 -3.60
CA ASN A 88 1.61 5.54 -2.15
C ASN A 88 0.13 5.80 -1.87
N LEU A 89 -0.53 4.98 -1.04
CA LEU A 89 -1.87 5.29 -0.57
C LEU A 89 -1.83 6.51 0.35
N GLN A 90 -2.38 7.62 -0.13
CA GLN A 90 -2.40 8.90 0.58
C GLN A 90 -3.17 8.75 1.89
N GLY A 91 -2.55 9.13 3.01
CA GLY A 91 -3.13 8.99 4.34
C GLY A 91 -3.21 7.55 4.87
N GLY A 92 -2.73 6.57 4.11
CA GLY A 92 -2.68 5.16 4.51
C GLY A 92 -4.04 4.54 4.80
N ILE A 93 -4.05 3.47 5.59
CA ILE A 93 -5.28 2.74 5.93
C ILE A 93 -6.21 3.57 6.84
N ASP A 94 -5.69 4.55 7.59
CA ASP A 94 -6.55 5.44 8.38
C ASP A 94 -7.46 6.29 7.48
N ALA A 95 -6.88 6.90 6.43
CA ALA A 95 -7.67 7.64 5.46
C ALA A 95 -8.65 6.73 4.69
N TRP A 96 -8.27 5.47 4.40
CA TRP A 96 -9.19 4.49 3.84
C TRP A 96 -10.40 4.24 4.75
N ALA A 97 -10.17 4.02 6.04
CA ALA A 97 -11.25 3.81 7.00
C ALA A 97 -12.16 5.04 7.13
N VAL A 98 -11.64 6.25 6.98
CA VAL A 98 -12.44 7.48 7.03
C VAL A 98 -13.23 7.74 5.75
N GLU A 99 -12.63 7.52 4.59
CA GLU A 99 -13.18 7.96 3.30
C GLU A 99 -13.95 6.87 2.54
N VAL A 100 -13.63 5.60 2.78
CA VAL A 100 -14.13 4.47 1.98
C VAL A 100 -14.89 3.45 2.83
N ASP A 101 -14.34 3.06 3.99
CA ASP A 101 -14.89 2.00 4.83
C ASP A 101 -15.01 2.44 6.29
N ALA A 102 -16.09 3.14 6.60
CA ALA A 102 -16.36 3.68 7.93
C ALA A 102 -16.59 2.61 9.02
N GLU A 103 -16.78 1.35 8.64
CA GLU A 103 -16.93 0.22 9.57
C GLU A 103 -15.58 -0.46 9.89
N MET A 104 -14.51 -0.13 9.15
CA MET A 104 -13.18 -0.66 9.38
C MET A 104 -12.64 -0.24 10.75
N ALA A 105 -12.06 -1.20 11.48
CA ALA A 105 -11.38 -0.92 12.74
C ALA A 105 -10.20 0.04 12.55
N ARG A 106 -10.03 0.96 13.50
CA ARG A 106 -8.94 1.96 13.55
C ARG A 106 -8.19 1.84 14.86
N TYR A 107 -6.93 2.30 14.88
CA TYR A 107 -6.04 2.20 16.04
C TYR A 107 -5.08 3.40 16.11
#